data_AF-A0A4U9VU43-F1
#
_entry.id   AF-A0A4U9VU43-F1
#
_cell.length_a   1.000
_cell.length_b   1.000
_cell.length_c   1.000
_cell.angle_alpha   90.00
_cell.angle_beta   90.00
_cell.angle_gamma   90.00
#
_symmetry.space_group_name_H-M   'P 1'
#
loop_
_entity.id
_entity.type
_entity.pdbx_description
1 polymer ?
#
loop_
_entity_poly.entity_id
_entity_poly.type
_entity_poly.pdbx_seq_one_letter_code
_entity_poly.pdbx_strand_id
1 'polypeptide(L)'
;MQHGAQGPDGVCSMGRKGGDTISIVIMDHPDNIGYPTYWHARGYGLFAANPLGQKVFSKGAEALNLTLKPGKSVTFRYRIVIASDNKRLSTKEIGRLSDNFAKSR
;
A
#
# COMPACT_ATOMS: atom_id res chain seq x y z
N MET A 1 -1.82 1.09 -20.57
CA MET A 1 -1.98 1.58 -19.19
C MET A 1 -0.61 1.61 -18.54
N GLN A 2 -0.15 2.76 -18.02
CA GLN A 2 1.22 2.90 -17.51
C GLN A 2 1.38 2.20 -16.17
N HIS A 3 2.49 1.47 -16.02
CA HIS A 3 2.88 0.74 -14.82
C HIS A 3 2.82 1.63 -13.57
N GLY A 4 2.10 1.14 -12.55
CA GLY A 4 2.10 1.74 -11.23
C GLY A 4 3.50 1.69 -10.60
N ALA A 5 3.92 2.77 -9.96
CA ALA A 5 5.10 2.77 -9.13
C ALA A 5 4.79 1.99 -7.84
N GLN A 6 5.60 0.98 -7.54
CA GLN A 6 5.58 0.24 -6.28
C GLN A 6 6.83 0.64 -5.50
N GLY A 7 6.63 1.12 -4.27
CA GLY A 7 7.68 1.35 -3.29
C GLY A 7 7.44 0.49 -2.04
N PRO A 8 8.39 0.43 -1.10
CA PRO A 8 8.21 -0.31 0.14
C PRO A 8 6.97 0.18 0.93
N ASP A 9 6.64 1.46 0.80
CA ASP A 9 5.59 2.11 1.60
C ASP A 9 4.22 2.12 0.95
N GLY A 10 4.07 1.61 -0.28
CA GLY A 10 2.79 1.68 -0.97
C GLY A 10 2.80 1.38 -2.46
N VAL A 11 1.58 1.30 -3.01
CA VAL A 11 1.30 1.09 -4.43
C VAL A 11 0.45 2.21 -4.99
N CYS A 12 0.80 2.69 -6.19
CA CYS A 12 0.04 3.70 -6.92
C CYS A 12 -0.49 3.14 -8.24
N SER A 13 -1.78 3.34 -8.53
CA SER A 13 -2.36 3.13 -9.87
C SER A 13 -3.04 4.40 -10.35
N MET A 14 -3.16 4.53 -11.67
CA MET A 14 -3.69 5.73 -12.31
C MET A 14 -4.67 5.35 -13.42
N GLY A 15 -5.73 6.14 -13.56
CA GLY A 15 -6.71 6.03 -14.64
C GLY A 15 -7.08 7.41 -15.19
N ARG A 16 -7.58 7.47 -16.43
CA ARG A 16 -8.13 8.71 -17.00
C ARG A 16 -9.64 8.65 -17.02
N LYS A 17 -10.30 9.74 -16.62
CA LYS A 17 -11.77 9.89 -16.71
C LYS A 17 -12.07 11.32 -17.17
N GLY A 18 -12.62 11.47 -18.37
CA GLY A 18 -12.78 12.79 -18.98
C GLY A 18 -11.42 13.48 -19.19
N GLY A 19 -11.30 14.73 -18.75
CA GLY A 19 -10.06 15.51 -18.77
C GLY A 19 -9.06 15.17 -17.66
N ASP A 20 -9.51 14.45 -16.62
CA ASP A 20 -8.75 14.25 -15.40
C ASP A 20 -7.96 12.94 -15.42
N THR A 21 -6.84 12.98 -14.70
CA THR A 21 -6.06 11.82 -14.25
C THR A 21 -6.41 11.55 -12.79
N ILE A 22 -7.02 10.40 -12.55
CA ILE A 22 -7.30 9.91 -11.20
C ILE A 22 -6.10 9.08 -10.74
N SER A 23 -5.53 9.44 -9.60
CA SER A 23 -4.48 8.69 -8.92
C SER A 23 -5.04 8.04 -7.65
N ILE A 24 -4.84 6.74 -7.51
CA ILE A 24 -5.19 5.98 -6.30
C ILE A 24 -3.89 5.44 -5.72
N VAL A 25 -3.58 5.84 -4.49
CA VAL A 25 -2.41 5.38 -3.75
C VAL A 25 -2.85 4.69 -2.48
N ILE A 26 -2.33 3.49 -2.23
CA ILE A 26 -2.53 2.76 -0.98
C ILE A 26 -1.18 2.67 -0.29
N MET A 27 -1.12 3.11 0.97
CA MET A 27 0.09 3.17 1.77
C MET A 27 0.02 2.18 2.94
N ASP A 28 1.14 1.51 3.20
CA ASP A 28 1.37 0.68 4.38
C ASP A 28 1.92 1.55 5.53
N HIS A 29 1.82 1.06 6.76
CA HIS A 29 2.30 1.79 7.94
C HIS A 29 3.43 1.02 8.64
N PRO A 30 4.53 1.67 9.08
CA PRO A 30 5.63 0.99 9.77
C PRO A 30 5.25 0.18 11.01
N ASP A 31 4.22 0.64 11.75
CA ASP A 31 3.70 -0.10 12.91
C ASP A 31 2.92 -1.39 12.56
N ASN A 32 2.67 -1.67 11.27
CA ASN A 32 1.99 -2.90 10.89
C ASN A 32 2.91 -4.11 11.07
N ILE A 33 2.35 -5.16 11.67
CA ILE A 33 3.05 -6.44 11.68
C ILE A 33 3.22 -6.91 10.23
N GLY A 34 4.47 -7.22 9.85
CA GLY A 34 4.81 -7.62 8.49
C GLY A 34 5.04 -6.45 7.53
N TYR A 35 5.33 -5.25 8.03
CA TYR A 35 5.81 -4.12 7.22
C TYR A 35 7.27 -4.31 6.76
N PRO A 36 7.63 -3.92 5.52
CA PRO A 36 6.71 -3.53 4.45
C PRO A 36 5.94 -4.75 3.93
N THR A 37 4.65 -4.55 3.62
CA THR A 37 3.80 -5.63 3.11
C THR A 37 4.20 -6.07 1.70
N TYR A 38 3.89 -7.33 1.37
CA TYR A 38 3.95 -7.81 0.00
C TYR A 38 2.74 -7.31 -0.78
N TRP A 39 2.97 -6.47 -1.78
CA TRP A 39 1.91 -5.91 -2.62
C TRP A 39 1.56 -6.81 -3.80
N HIS A 40 0.27 -6.86 -4.14
CA HIS A 40 -0.21 -7.40 -5.40
C HIS A 40 -1.13 -6.39 -6.07
N ALA A 41 -0.77 -5.93 -7.27
CA ALA A 41 -1.58 -5.00 -8.03
C ALA A 41 -1.78 -5.45 -9.48
N ARG A 42 -2.92 -5.09 -10.06
CA ARG A 42 -3.26 -5.38 -11.47
C ARG A 42 -3.92 -4.17 -12.13
N GLY A 43 -3.72 -4.05 -13.44
CA GLY A 43 -4.16 -2.90 -14.25
C GLY A 43 -5.68 -2.71 -14.36
N TYR A 44 -6.49 -3.62 -13.81
CA TYR A 44 -7.95 -3.51 -13.73
C TYR A 44 -8.44 -2.99 -12.37
N GLY A 45 -7.57 -2.36 -11.58
CA GLY A 45 -7.93 -1.72 -10.32
C GLY A 45 -7.90 -2.64 -9.10
N LEU A 46 -7.32 -3.84 -9.22
CA LEU A 46 -7.10 -4.71 -8.06
C LEU A 46 -5.82 -4.32 -7.32
N PHE A 47 -5.94 -4.24 -6.00
CA PHE A 47 -4.85 -4.08 -5.05
C PHE A 47 -5.04 -5.03 -3.87
N ALA A 48 -3.97 -5.65 -3.41
CA ALA A 48 -3.95 -6.42 -2.18
C ALA A 48 -2.65 -6.18 -1.41
N ALA A 49 -2.79 -5.85 -0.13
CA ALA A 49 -1.73 -5.90 0.87
C ALA A 49 -1.71 -7.30 1.49
N ASN A 50 -0.55 -7.92 1.60
CA ASN A 50 -0.41 -9.28 2.13
C ASN A 50 0.56 -9.31 3.34
N PRO A 51 0.22 -8.65 4.47
CA PRO A 51 1.12 -8.52 5.62
C PRO A 51 1.45 -9.86 6.28
N LEU A 52 0.57 -10.85 6.13
CA LEU A 52 0.74 -12.21 6.66
C LEU A 52 1.28 -13.21 5.62
N GLY A 53 1.56 -12.75 4.40
CA GLY A 53 1.90 -13.60 3.26
C GLY A 53 3.38 -13.99 3.15
N GLN A 54 4.22 -13.60 4.11
CA GLN A 54 5.69 -13.68 4.00
C GLN A 54 6.17 -15.03 3.46
N LYS A 55 5.70 -16.15 4.04
CA LYS A 55 6.09 -17.49 3.61
C LYS A 55 5.84 -17.78 2.13
N VAL A 56 4.70 -17.36 1.61
CA VAL A 56 4.34 -17.63 0.20
C VAL A 56 5.15 -16.73 -0.72
N PHE A 57 5.28 -15.45 -0.39
CA PHE A 57 5.95 -14.47 -1.26
C PHE A 57 7.48 -14.57 -1.19
N SER A 58 8.04 -15.01 -0.08
CA SER A 58 9.47 -15.24 0.12
C SER A 58 9.92 -16.65 -0.29
N LYS A 59 9.01 -17.48 -0.84
CA LYS A 59 9.25 -18.91 -1.14
C LYS A 59 9.81 -19.69 0.06
N GLY A 60 9.33 -19.38 1.26
CA GLY A 60 9.72 -20.04 2.50
C GLY A 60 10.92 -19.43 3.24
N ALA A 61 11.59 -18.42 2.68
CA ALA A 61 12.72 -17.74 3.35
C ALA A 61 12.32 -16.98 4.63
N GLU A 62 11.09 -16.46 4.71
CA GLU A 62 10.54 -15.70 5.83
C GLU A 62 9.22 -16.34 6.26
N ALA A 63 8.86 -16.24 7.54
CA ALA A 63 7.57 -16.70 8.02
C ALA A 63 7.07 -15.85 9.19
N LEU A 64 5.84 -15.38 9.08
CA LEU A 64 5.13 -14.68 10.15
C LEU A 64 4.00 -15.55 10.69
N ASN A 65 4.17 -16.06 11.90
CA ASN A 65 3.19 -16.93 12.57
C ASN A 65 2.42 -16.13 13.64
N LEU A 66 1.71 -15.09 13.22
CA LEU A 66 0.95 -14.23 14.13
C LEU A 66 -0.14 -15.04 14.85
N THR A 67 -0.07 -15.10 16.17
CA THR A 67 -1.06 -15.76 17.04
C THR A 67 -1.58 -14.77 18.07
N LEU A 68 -2.90 -14.71 18.25
CA LEU A 68 -3.54 -13.87 19.27
C LEU A 68 -4.05 -14.72 20.43
N LYS A 69 -3.77 -14.27 21.66
CA LYS A 69 -4.39 -14.83 22.86
C LYS A 69 -5.85 -14.36 22.97
N PRO A 70 -6.74 -15.08 23.69
CA PRO A 70 -8.10 -14.63 23.95
C PRO A 70 -8.13 -13.19 24.48
N GLY A 71 -8.99 -12.35 23.89
CA GLY A 71 -9.14 -10.94 24.27
C GLY A 71 -8.02 -10.01 23.78
N LYS A 72 -7.08 -10.47 22.95
CA LYS A 72 -6.07 -9.60 22.32
C LYS A 72 -6.46 -9.20 20.90
N SER A 73 -5.98 -8.05 20.46
CA SER A 73 -6.17 -7.50 19.12
C SER A 73 -4.84 -7.16 18.47
N VAL A 74 -4.86 -7.10 17.14
CA VAL A 74 -3.81 -6.52 16.30
C VAL A 74 -4.47 -5.45 15.44
N THR A 75 -3.74 -4.39 15.12
CA THR A 75 -4.21 -3.33 14.22
C THR A 75 -3.32 -3.28 13.00
N PHE A 76 -3.94 -3.28 11.83
CA PHE A 76 -3.28 -2.97 10.56
C PHE A 76 -3.80 -1.62 10.08
N ARG A 77 -2.89 -0.71 9.79
CA ARG A 77 -3.14 0.68 9.43
C ARG A 77 -2.80 0.88 7.96
N TYR A 78 -3.77 1.37 7.19
CA TYR A 78 -3.57 1.71 5.79
C TYR A 78 -4.12 3.10 5.52
N ARG A 79 -3.52 3.80 4.56
CA ARG A 79 -4.04 5.08 4.06
C ARG A 79 -4.30 4.97 2.57
N ILE A 80 -5.50 5.38 2.16
CA ILE A 80 -5.88 5.51 0.77
C ILE A 80 -5.91 6.99 0.42
N VAL A 81 -5.16 7.37 -0.60
CA VAL A 81 -5.20 8.72 -1.19
C VAL A 81 -5.83 8.61 -2.56
N ILE A 82 -6.89 9.39 -2.77
CA ILE A 82 -7.55 9.54 -4.07
C ILE A 82 -7.37 10.99 -4.48
N ALA A 83 -6.74 11.21 -5.63
CA ALA A 83 -6.55 12.53 -6.20
C ALA A 83 -7.08 12.55 -7.64
N SER A 84 -7.72 13.66 -8.02
CA SER A 84 -8.16 13.93 -9.39
C SER A 84 -7.61 15.28 -9.81
N ASP A 85 -6.78 15.30 -10.86
CA ASP A 85 -6.22 16.52 -11.44
C ASP A 85 -5.86 16.27 -12.91
N ASN A 86 -5.50 17.30 -13.67
CA ASN A 86 -5.01 17.18 -15.04
C ASN A 86 -3.69 16.38 -15.16
N LYS A 87 -3.01 16.14 -14.03
CA LYS A 87 -1.77 15.38 -13.92
C LYS A 87 -1.90 14.32 -12.84
N ARG A 88 -1.09 13.26 -12.97
CA ARG A 88 -0.93 12.28 -11.90
C ARG A 88 -0.28 12.91 -10.67
N LEU A 89 -0.58 12.35 -9.50
CA LEU A 89 0.12 12.67 -8.26
C LEU A 89 1.62 12.35 -8.41
N SER A 90 2.49 13.30 -8.07
CA SER A 90 3.93 13.13 -8.26
C SER A 90 4.54 12.21 -7.19
N THR A 91 5.65 11.55 -7.51
CA THR A 91 6.39 10.71 -6.55
C THR A 91 6.80 11.49 -5.30
N LYS A 92 7.12 12.79 -5.44
CA LYS A 92 7.47 13.68 -4.31
C LYS A 92 6.29 13.89 -3.36
N GLU A 93 5.10 14.11 -3.91
CA GLU A 93 3.88 14.27 -3.10
C GLU A 93 3.49 12.96 -2.43
N ILE A 94 3.59 11.83 -3.16
CA ILE A 94 3.38 10.49 -2.61
C ILE A 94 4.33 10.24 -1.44
N GLY A 95 5.63 10.51 -1.61
CA GLY A 95 6.62 10.36 -0.53
C GLY A 95 6.28 11.21 0.69
N ARG A 96 5.91 12.48 0.50
CA ARG A 96 5.50 13.36 1.61
C ARG A 96 4.26 12.82 2.34
N LEU A 97 3.29 12.27 1.61
CA LEU A 97 2.08 11.70 2.19
C LEU A 97 2.39 10.41 2.97
N SER A 98 3.30 9.57 2.45
CA SER A 98 3.81 8.37 3.14
C SER A 98 4.57 8.74 4.41
N ASP A 99 5.50 9.70 4.36
CA ASP A 99 6.25 10.18 5.53
C ASP A 99 5.34 10.73 6.63
N ASN A 100 4.30 11.48 6.22
CA ASN A 100 3.30 11.99 7.14
C ASN A 100 2.43 10.87 7.72
N PHE A 101 2.15 9.82 6.94
CA PHE A 101 1.41 8.67 7.42
C PHE A 101 2.23 7.86 8.42
N ALA A 102 3.50 7.59 8.13
CA ALA A 102 4.42 6.87 9.00
C ALA A 102 4.60 7.52 10.38
N LYS A 103 4.36 8.83 10.51
CA LYS A 103 4.43 9.59 11.77
C LYS A 103 3.08 9.68 12.50
N SER A 104 2.00 9.20 11.89
CA SER A 104 0.68 9.19 12.53
C SER A 104 0.53 7.98 13.47
N ARG A 105 -0.32 8.10 14.49
CA ARG A 105 -0.55 7.04 15.48
C ARG A 105 -1.49 5.95 14.97
#